data_AF-A0A661C765-F1
#
_entry.id   AF-A0A661C765-F1
#
_cell.length_a   1.000
_cell.length_b   1.000
_cell.length_c   1.000
_cell.angle_alpha   90.00
_cell.angle_beta   90.00
_cell.angle_gamma   90.00
#
_symmetry.space_group_name_H-M   'P 1'
#
loop_
_entity.id
_entity.type
_entity.pdbx_description
1 polymer ?
#
loop_
_entity_poly.entity_id
_entity_poly.type
_entity_poly.pdbx_seq_one_letter_code
_entity_poly.pdbx_strand_id
1 'polypeptide(L)'
;MKSFYHAKTLLVIILGSLLLSSCSNDNNNEDVVLNEDVVLKETIIASLGAEISDDSTSPAITLNIPAGALSEDAELEIIRVSKAVNGVHSDAFRVKLSAVSGGSVTLSQTMKVALRSNTAPTHPELAELVKQANTTPQRIASFYRAATQNVVARSKTVDEVYQVKFHTLQHTSGAAVDSGKEVFMSETFSNENFFGGVMGLHEVLNGVSPADAVALGVQVDLTKVPQGIVDVMIGSDLDAKDAALQNPDITKMLIKAGAVIGVKGVYATSDPADDTMISAGLTCALCHVNVTPTEFEMNAGTVALPIGVPNIDGIPNNNMDSGAILAFTPFAVGAGQATVDFLNSWGPGRFDVRSLPDNALDDGVANPTAYPPIWNFVDLEEQGYTIGWDGLLKSSDAGNGLASISEAVYDLVMHANGAFAMPNGTLPPELSITPPQSLVDLLVAAEANDPGNDITMQKLLDIQHFMQSITSPAPGAFDAASAESGFDLFYGKANCSACHSSADLTGPGFFKVTATEPAGGLAGGIHVPSLRGISSTAPYFHDGSAAELIDVINQLIAKTSVTGIPALTETEKADLVEYLKSL
;
A
#
# COMPACT_ATOMS: atom_id res chain seq x y z
N MET A 1 -13.20 28.09 51.70
CA MET A 1 -14.17 28.94 52.44
C MET A 1 -14.81 29.87 51.42
N LYS A 2 -16.13 30.08 51.32
CA LYS A 2 -17.33 29.55 52.01
C LYS A 2 -18.43 29.37 50.94
N SER A 3 -19.15 28.24 50.92
CA SER A 3 -20.57 28.11 51.36
C SER A 3 -21.59 28.81 50.42
N PHE A 4 -22.34 28.13 49.53
CA PHE A 4 -23.44 27.14 49.71
C PHE A 4 -24.87 27.75 49.81
N TYR A 5 -25.69 27.39 48.80
CA TYR A 5 -27.08 26.86 48.90
C TYR A 5 -28.34 27.74 49.15
N HIS A 6 -29.48 27.15 48.74
CA HIS A 6 -30.90 27.42 49.08
C HIS A 6 -31.66 28.57 48.36
N ALA A 7 -32.96 28.45 48.00
CA ALA A 7 -33.85 27.27 47.98
C ALA A 7 -35.11 27.39 47.07
N LYS A 8 -35.59 26.21 46.63
CA LYS A 8 -36.95 25.72 46.29
C LYS A 8 -38.18 26.63 46.50
N THR A 9 -39.20 26.44 45.63
CA THR A 9 -40.60 26.04 45.97
C THR A 9 -41.38 25.73 44.66
N LEU A 10 -42.52 25.02 44.62
CA LEU A 10 -42.80 23.59 44.91
C LEU A 10 -44.33 23.35 44.99
N LEU A 11 -44.90 22.49 44.13
CA LEU A 11 -46.26 21.90 44.32
C LEU A 11 -46.29 20.47 43.69
N VAL A 12 -46.66 19.32 44.30
CA VAL A 12 -47.69 18.91 45.31
C VAL A 12 -49.03 18.56 44.60
N ILE A 13 -49.69 17.39 44.72
CA ILE A 13 -49.57 16.14 45.55
C ILE A 13 -50.34 14.96 44.81
N ILE A 14 -50.60 13.69 45.18
CA ILE A 14 -50.70 12.87 46.43
C ILE A 14 -50.66 11.32 46.18
N LEU A 15 -50.89 10.52 47.26
CA LEU A 15 -51.19 9.06 47.44
C LEU A 15 -51.73 8.22 46.24
N GLY A 16 -51.61 6.87 46.18
CA GLY A 16 -50.93 5.87 47.07
C GLY A 16 -51.84 4.83 47.76
N SER A 17 -51.42 3.53 47.81
CA SER A 17 -51.68 2.47 48.85
C SER A 17 -51.87 0.99 48.36
N LEU A 18 -51.56 0.01 49.24
CA LEU A 18 -51.93 -1.44 49.30
C LEU A 18 -51.34 -2.52 48.34
N LEU A 19 -50.22 -3.13 48.77
CA LEU A 19 -50.06 -4.55 49.18
C LEU A 19 -51.01 -5.68 48.63
N LEU A 20 -50.48 -6.65 47.85
CA LEU A 20 -50.22 -8.08 48.24
C LEU A 20 -50.06 -9.09 47.06
N SER A 21 -49.03 -9.94 47.17
CA SER A 21 -48.90 -11.34 46.67
C SER A 21 -49.21 -11.76 45.22
N SER A 22 -48.16 -12.00 44.42
CA SER A 22 -47.96 -13.24 43.65
C SER A 22 -46.47 -13.43 43.29
N CYS A 23 -46.02 -14.66 43.05
CA CYS A 23 -44.60 -15.04 43.10
C CYS A 23 -43.90 -15.24 41.73
N SER A 24 -42.59 -14.96 41.73
CA SER A 24 -41.50 -15.71 41.06
C SER A 24 -41.23 -15.60 39.54
N ASN A 25 -39.93 -15.67 39.23
CA ASN A 25 -39.25 -16.03 37.97
C ASN A 25 -39.40 -15.04 36.78
N ASP A 26 -38.35 -14.78 35.96
CA ASP A 26 -36.94 -15.20 36.02
C ASP A 26 -35.98 -14.14 35.44
N ASN A 27 -34.67 -14.33 35.64
CA ASN A 27 -33.63 -13.42 35.14
C ASN A 27 -33.27 -13.74 33.68
N ASN A 28 -33.30 -12.72 32.80
CA ASN A 28 -32.63 -12.76 31.48
C ASN A 28 -31.29 -12.02 31.52
N ASN A 29 -30.44 -12.37 32.50
CA ASN A 29 -29.02 -12.06 32.45
C ASN A 29 -28.33 -13.28 31.82
N GLU A 30 -28.10 -13.26 30.51
CA GLU A 30 -27.37 -14.33 29.82
C GLU A 30 -25.87 -14.22 30.13
N ASP A 31 -25.50 -14.66 31.34
CA ASP A 31 -24.11 -14.89 31.71
C ASP A 31 -23.51 -15.93 30.75
N VAL A 32 -22.54 -15.50 29.94
CA VAL A 32 -21.81 -16.39 29.01
C VAL A 32 -21.02 -17.40 29.84
N VAL A 33 -21.57 -18.61 29.98
CA VAL A 33 -20.93 -19.68 30.75
C VAL A 33 -19.65 -20.14 30.05
N LEU A 34 -18.51 -19.67 30.57
CA LEU A 34 -17.18 -20.15 30.23
C LEU A 34 -17.00 -21.60 30.74
N ASN A 35 -17.56 -22.55 30.00
CA ASN A 35 -17.28 -23.97 30.17
C ASN A 35 -15.90 -24.25 29.57
N GLU A 36 -14.84 -24.11 30.39
CA GLU A 36 -13.51 -24.63 30.05
C GLU A 36 -13.58 -26.15 29.88
N ASP A 37 -13.55 -26.60 28.63
CA ASP A 37 -13.78 -27.97 28.20
C ASP A 37 -12.46 -28.56 27.66
N VAL A 38 -11.85 -29.50 28.38
CA VAL A 38 -10.57 -30.13 28.00
C VAL A 38 -10.82 -31.13 26.87
N VAL A 39 -10.82 -30.63 25.64
CA VAL A 39 -11.12 -31.41 24.43
C VAL A 39 -10.05 -32.46 24.12
N LEU A 40 -8.80 -32.20 24.49
CA LEU A 40 -7.69 -33.13 24.31
C LEU A 40 -6.66 -32.99 25.44
N LYS A 41 -6.12 -34.12 25.88
CA LYS A 41 -4.93 -34.20 26.72
C LYS A 41 -4.03 -35.36 26.28
N GLU A 42 -2.74 -35.08 26.06
CA GLU A 42 -1.77 -36.05 25.54
C GLU A 42 -0.34 -35.76 26.02
N THR A 43 0.48 -36.80 26.19
CA THR A 43 1.90 -36.68 26.58
C THR A 43 2.79 -36.61 25.33
N ILE A 44 3.41 -35.46 25.09
CA ILE A 44 4.27 -35.21 23.93
C ILE A 44 5.73 -35.53 24.29
N ILE A 45 6.32 -36.50 23.60
CA ILE A 45 7.73 -36.87 23.77
C ILE A 45 8.61 -35.86 23.03
N ALA A 46 9.48 -35.16 23.75
CA ALA A 46 10.24 -34.02 23.24
C ALA A 46 11.17 -34.38 22.08
N SER A 47 11.73 -35.59 22.09
CA SER A 47 12.62 -36.09 21.03
C SER A 47 11.90 -36.51 19.75
N LEU A 48 10.57 -36.67 19.78
CA LEU A 48 9.74 -37.06 18.64
C LEU A 48 8.91 -35.90 18.09
N GLY A 49 8.50 -34.96 18.96
CA GLY A 49 7.45 -34.00 18.61
C GLY A 49 6.10 -34.71 18.43
N ALA A 50 5.13 -34.01 17.82
CA ALA A 50 3.84 -34.59 17.46
C ALA A 50 3.06 -33.68 16.50
N GLU A 51 2.12 -34.28 15.76
CA GLU A 51 1.00 -33.57 15.12
C GLU A 51 -0.30 -34.05 15.78
N ILE A 52 -1.03 -33.12 16.39
CA ILE A 52 -2.19 -33.38 17.27
C ILE A 52 -3.40 -32.62 16.73
N SER A 53 -4.61 -33.16 16.88
CA SER A 53 -5.86 -32.47 16.54
C SER A 53 -6.97 -32.80 17.52
N ASP A 54 -7.91 -31.87 17.76
CA ASP A 54 -9.04 -32.09 18.68
C ASP A 54 -10.09 -33.09 18.16
N ASP A 55 -10.23 -33.20 16.83
CA ASP A 55 -10.97 -34.28 16.18
C ASP A 55 -10.21 -34.88 14.99
N SER A 56 -10.41 -36.18 14.75
CA SER A 56 -9.73 -36.97 13.72
C SER A 56 -10.36 -36.89 12.32
N THR A 57 -11.53 -36.25 12.17
CA THR A 57 -12.31 -36.20 10.92
C THR A 57 -12.63 -34.77 10.48
N SER A 58 -12.78 -33.86 11.43
CA SER A 58 -13.20 -32.47 11.27
C SER A 58 -12.55 -31.62 12.38
N PRO A 59 -11.21 -31.51 12.41
CA PRO A 59 -10.51 -30.71 13.41
C PRO A 59 -10.97 -29.25 13.41
N ALA A 60 -11.17 -28.71 14.61
CA ALA A 60 -11.31 -27.27 14.84
C ALA A 60 -9.97 -26.64 15.23
N ILE A 61 -9.05 -27.43 15.82
CA ILE A 61 -7.66 -27.05 16.07
C ILE A 61 -6.70 -28.21 15.78
N THR A 62 -5.63 -27.90 15.05
CA THR A 62 -4.47 -28.78 14.79
C THR A 62 -3.20 -28.10 15.29
N LEU A 63 -2.34 -28.85 15.98
CA LEU A 63 -1.03 -28.43 16.44
C LEU A 63 0.05 -29.29 15.80
N ASN A 64 1.16 -28.68 15.36
CA ASN A 64 2.36 -29.41 14.97
C ASN A 64 3.55 -28.88 15.80
N ILE A 65 4.11 -29.75 16.64
CA ILE A 65 5.24 -29.49 17.54
C ILE A 65 6.45 -30.25 16.96
N PRO A 66 7.49 -29.55 16.45
CA PRO A 66 8.64 -30.21 15.84
C PRO A 66 9.43 -31.11 16.80
N ALA A 67 10.05 -32.16 16.26
CA ALA A 67 10.98 -33.01 17.01
C ALA A 67 12.15 -32.19 17.58
N GLY A 68 12.40 -32.30 18.89
CA GLY A 68 13.40 -31.52 19.61
C GLY A 68 13.00 -30.06 19.92
N ALA A 69 11.75 -29.65 19.63
CA ALA A 69 11.28 -28.31 19.97
C ALA A 69 11.10 -28.10 21.48
N LEU A 70 10.61 -29.11 22.21
CA LEU A 70 10.39 -29.04 23.66
C LEU A 70 11.70 -29.26 24.44
N SER A 71 11.86 -28.55 25.57
CA SER A 71 13.03 -28.72 26.46
C SER A 71 13.04 -30.03 27.27
N GLU A 72 11.86 -30.63 27.49
CA GLU A 72 11.64 -31.94 28.10
C GLU A 72 10.24 -32.46 27.71
N ASP A 73 9.94 -33.73 27.99
CA ASP A 73 8.62 -34.31 27.69
C ASP A 73 7.49 -33.53 28.40
N ALA A 74 6.40 -33.28 27.68
CA ALA A 74 5.35 -32.34 28.11
C ALA A 74 3.94 -32.93 28.06
N GLU A 75 3.14 -32.65 29.08
CA GLU A 75 1.69 -32.80 29.04
C GLU A 75 1.10 -31.63 28.23
N LEU A 76 0.48 -31.95 27.09
CA LEU A 76 -0.35 -31.04 26.31
C LEU A 76 -1.79 -31.11 26.82
N GLU A 77 -2.38 -29.95 27.10
CA GLU A 77 -3.80 -29.75 27.33
C GLU A 77 -4.32 -28.75 26.28
N ILE A 78 -5.30 -29.18 25.47
CA ILE A 78 -6.10 -28.29 24.62
C ILE A 78 -7.45 -28.11 25.30
N ILE A 79 -7.78 -26.86 25.62
CA ILE A 79 -8.99 -26.49 26.37
C ILE A 79 -9.80 -25.52 25.53
N ARG A 80 -11.03 -25.86 25.16
CA ARG A 80 -11.99 -24.92 24.58
C ARG A 80 -12.42 -23.96 25.69
N VAL A 81 -12.10 -22.67 25.52
CA VAL A 81 -12.41 -21.60 26.50
C VAL A 81 -13.76 -20.95 26.18
N SER A 82 -14.07 -20.80 24.89
CA SER A 82 -15.37 -20.33 24.43
C SER A 82 -15.73 -20.93 23.07
N LYS A 83 -17.03 -20.97 22.77
CA LYS A 83 -17.55 -21.38 21.46
C LYS A 83 -17.72 -20.19 20.54
N ALA A 84 -17.63 -20.41 19.24
CA ALA A 84 -18.06 -19.44 18.24
C ALA A 84 -19.55 -19.11 18.43
N VAL A 85 -19.83 -17.82 18.60
CA VAL A 85 -21.18 -17.22 18.66
C VAL A 85 -21.17 -15.94 17.81
N ASN A 86 -22.35 -15.50 17.36
CA ASN A 86 -22.59 -14.33 16.49
C ASN A 86 -21.43 -13.33 16.36
N GLY A 87 -20.74 -13.33 15.20
CA GLY A 87 -19.61 -12.43 14.92
C GLY A 87 -18.22 -12.98 15.29
N VAL A 88 -18.11 -14.24 15.73
CA VAL A 88 -16.85 -14.91 16.04
C VAL A 88 -16.55 -16.02 15.02
N HIS A 89 -15.33 -16.00 14.46
CA HIS A 89 -14.95 -16.86 13.33
C HIS A 89 -14.47 -18.26 13.73
N SER A 90 -14.04 -18.49 14.98
CA SER A 90 -13.76 -19.84 15.51
C SER A 90 -14.06 -19.97 17.00
N ASP A 91 -14.16 -21.20 17.50
CA ASP A 91 -13.98 -21.49 18.92
C ASP A 91 -12.63 -20.90 19.40
N ALA A 92 -12.54 -20.53 20.68
CA ALA A 92 -11.29 -20.11 21.31
C ALA A 92 -10.66 -21.29 22.06
N PHE A 93 -9.40 -21.59 21.78
CA PHE A 93 -8.68 -22.73 22.36
C PHE A 93 -7.44 -22.26 23.13
N ARG A 94 -7.37 -22.62 24.41
CA ARG A 94 -6.14 -22.57 25.20
C ARG A 94 -5.27 -23.76 24.86
N VAL A 95 -4.05 -23.50 24.42
CA VAL A 95 -3.01 -24.51 24.22
C VAL A 95 -2.03 -24.37 25.37
N LYS A 96 -1.92 -25.40 26.19
CA LYS A 96 -1.11 -25.41 27.41
C LYS A 96 -0.20 -26.63 27.43
N LEU A 97 1.10 -26.40 27.57
CA LEU A 97 2.17 -27.38 27.63
C LEU A 97 2.85 -27.26 29.00
N SER A 98 2.84 -28.33 29.79
CA SER A 98 3.45 -28.39 31.12
C SER A 98 4.45 -29.55 31.18
N ALA A 99 5.58 -29.37 31.86
CA ALA A 99 6.58 -30.44 31.94
C ALA A 99 6.04 -31.67 32.69
N VAL A 100 6.28 -32.88 32.16
CA VAL A 100 5.88 -34.16 32.79
C VAL A 100 6.54 -34.34 34.17
N SER A 101 7.73 -33.76 34.35
CA SER A 101 8.44 -33.69 35.64
C SER A 101 7.75 -32.81 36.70
N GLY A 102 6.81 -31.96 36.30
CA GLY A 102 6.13 -30.96 37.11
C GLY A 102 6.80 -29.58 37.03
N GLY A 103 6.38 -28.76 36.07
CA GLY A 103 6.90 -27.40 35.90
C GLY A 103 6.55 -26.78 34.54
N SER A 104 7.27 -25.71 34.18
CA SER A 104 7.19 -25.06 32.87
C SER A 104 8.14 -25.71 31.87
N VAL A 105 7.64 -26.16 30.73
CA VAL A 105 8.46 -26.51 29.55
C VAL A 105 8.74 -25.25 28.71
N THR A 106 9.70 -25.32 27.79
CA THR A 106 10.00 -24.24 26.83
C THR A 106 10.12 -24.75 25.40
N LEU A 107 9.89 -23.88 24.43
CA LEU A 107 9.93 -24.17 22.98
C LEU A 107 11.16 -23.53 22.30
N SER A 108 12.14 -24.36 21.96
CA SER A 108 13.36 -23.99 21.23
C SER A 108 13.07 -23.59 19.77
N GLN A 109 12.09 -24.24 19.15
CA GLN A 109 11.55 -23.97 17.82
C GLN A 109 10.07 -23.56 17.91
N THR A 110 9.52 -22.92 16.88
CA THR A 110 8.08 -22.60 16.85
C THR A 110 7.24 -23.85 16.63
N MET A 111 6.20 -24.07 17.43
CA MET A 111 5.08 -24.92 17.02
C MET A 111 4.20 -24.18 16.00
N LYS A 112 3.53 -24.93 15.12
CA LYS A 112 2.38 -24.41 14.35
C LYS A 112 1.10 -24.60 15.14
N VAL A 113 0.24 -23.59 15.08
CA VAL A 113 -1.13 -23.59 15.58
C VAL A 113 -2.04 -23.30 14.40
N ALA A 114 -2.94 -24.22 14.06
CA ALA A 114 -3.91 -24.05 13.00
C ALA A 114 -5.33 -24.17 13.55
N LEU A 115 -6.13 -23.11 13.48
CA LEU A 115 -7.56 -23.15 13.84
C LEU A 115 -8.41 -23.06 12.58
N ARG A 116 -9.51 -23.80 12.55
CA ARG A 116 -10.48 -23.73 11.45
C ARG A 116 -11.43 -22.55 11.64
N SER A 117 -11.54 -21.72 10.62
CA SER A 117 -12.55 -20.67 10.51
C SER A 117 -13.89 -21.23 10.04
N ASN A 118 -14.98 -20.76 10.66
CA ASN A 118 -16.36 -21.08 10.27
C ASN A 118 -16.77 -20.46 8.93
N THR A 119 -16.11 -19.36 8.54
CA THR A 119 -16.33 -18.63 7.28
C THR A 119 -15.02 -18.48 6.51
N ALA A 120 -15.08 -18.21 5.21
CA ALA A 120 -13.93 -17.67 4.50
C ALA A 120 -13.92 -16.14 4.66
N PRO A 121 -12.75 -15.48 4.73
CA PRO A 121 -12.66 -14.03 4.63
C PRO A 121 -13.00 -13.58 3.21
N THR A 122 -13.59 -12.40 3.07
CA THR A 122 -13.78 -11.71 1.79
C THR A 122 -12.95 -10.45 1.79
N HIS A 123 -11.93 -10.38 0.91
CA HIS A 123 -11.05 -9.21 0.80
C HIS A 123 -11.86 -7.90 0.72
N PRO A 124 -11.56 -6.85 1.51
CA PRO A 124 -10.34 -6.62 2.30
C PRO A 124 -10.28 -7.25 3.72
N GLU A 125 -11.12 -8.24 4.05
CA GLU A 125 -10.91 -9.06 5.26
C GLU A 125 -9.68 -9.98 5.14
N LEU A 126 -8.87 -10.00 6.19
CA LEU A 126 -7.73 -10.90 6.38
C LEU A 126 -8.01 -11.83 7.57
N ALA A 127 -7.86 -13.13 7.38
CA ALA A 127 -8.08 -14.11 8.44
C ALA A 127 -6.79 -14.36 9.24
N GLU A 128 -6.77 -13.96 10.51
CA GLU A 128 -5.62 -14.02 11.40
C GLU A 128 -5.92 -14.81 12.68
N LEU A 129 -4.90 -15.41 13.28
CA LEU A 129 -4.97 -15.79 14.69
C LEU A 129 -4.65 -14.59 15.58
N VAL A 130 -5.43 -14.43 16.64
CA VAL A 130 -5.06 -13.61 17.78
C VAL A 130 -4.73 -14.48 18.99
N LYS A 131 -3.80 -14.01 19.81
CA LYS A 131 -3.45 -14.61 21.11
C LYS A 131 -3.88 -13.68 22.26
N GLN A 132 -4.30 -14.20 23.42
CA GLN A 132 -4.93 -13.40 24.48
C GLN A 132 -4.14 -13.38 25.80
N ALA A 133 -3.02 -12.66 25.80
CA ALA A 133 -2.18 -12.45 26.99
C ALA A 133 -2.79 -11.46 28.00
N ASN A 134 -3.73 -11.93 28.85
CA ASN A 134 -4.26 -11.35 30.09
C ASN A 134 -4.90 -9.93 30.08
N THR A 135 -4.60 -9.03 29.15
CA THR A 135 -5.18 -7.67 29.10
C THR A 135 -5.63 -7.24 27.71
N THR A 136 -4.89 -7.62 26.66
CA THR A 136 -5.18 -7.20 25.28
C THR A 136 -4.88 -8.34 24.30
N PRO A 137 -5.80 -8.70 23.38
CA PRO A 137 -5.48 -9.62 22.29
C PRO A 137 -4.39 -9.05 21.38
N GLN A 138 -3.43 -9.88 20.97
CA GLN A 138 -2.38 -9.51 20.03
C GLN A 138 -2.56 -10.31 18.73
N ARG A 139 -2.53 -9.63 17.58
CA ARG A 139 -2.39 -10.25 16.25
C ARG A 139 -1.08 -11.05 16.20
N ILE A 140 -1.06 -12.18 15.50
CA ILE A 140 0.17 -12.91 15.19
C ILE A 140 0.23 -13.26 13.70
N ALA A 141 1.46 -13.27 13.17
CA ALA A 141 1.76 -13.65 11.79
C ALA A 141 1.03 -14.95 11.41
N SER A 142 0.20 -14.86 10.38
CA SER A 142 -0.78 -15.89 10.01
C SER A 142 -0.77 -16.15 8.49
N PHE A 143 -1.14 -17.37 8.11
CA PHE A 143 -1.37 -17.80 6.73
C PHE A 143 -2.73 -18.51 6.62
N TYR A 144 -3.52 -18.23 5.59
CA TYR A 144 -4.86 -18.77 5.42
C TYR A 144 -4.93 -19.87 4.34
N ARG A 145 -5.14 -21.12 4.78
CA ARG A 145 -5.41 -22.27 3.91
C ARG A 145 -6.84 -22.22 3.39
N ALA A 146 -7.08 -21.52 2.29
CA ALA A 146 -8.42 -21.41 1.68
C ALA A 146 -9.12 -22.78 1.47
N ALA A 147 -8.38 -23.80 1.05
CA ALA A 147 -8.92 -25.14 0.78
C ALA A 147 -9.44 -25.90 2.02
N THR A 148 -9.03 -25.52 3.24
CA THR A 148 -9.51 -26.14 4.50
C THR A 148 -10.09 -25.14 5.49
N GLN A 149 -10.18 -23.87 5.10
CA GLN A 149 -10.53 -22.72 5.95
C GLN A 149 -9.66 -22.58 7.23
N ASN A 150 -8.45 -23.13 7.26
CA ASN A 150 -7.58 -23.05 8.44
C ASN A 150 -6.72 -21.79 8.40
N VAL A 151 -6.67 -21.05 9.51
CA VAL A 151 -5.67 -20.01 9.75
C VAL A 151 -4.53 -20.62 10.55
N VAL A 152 -3.33 -20.58 10.00
CA VAL A 152 -2.09 -21.14 10.55
C VAL A 152 -1.22 -20.02 11.07
N ALA A 153 -0.78 -20.09 12.33
CA ALA A 153 0.24 -19.20 12.88
C ALA A 153 1.36 -19.99 13.57
N ARG A 154 2.46 -19.30 13.89
CA ARG A 154 3.63 -19.88 14.55
C ARG A 154 3.81 -19.31 15.95
N SER A 155 4.10 -20.17 16.93
CA SER A 155 4.20 -19.75 18.34
C SER A 155 5.33 -20.46 19.10
N LYS A 156 5.85 -19.78 20.13
CA LYS A 156 6.68 -20.35 21.19
C LYS A 156 6.03 -20.26 22.57
N THR A 157 4.82 -19.70 22.67
CA THR A 157 4.12 -19.57 23.95
C THR A 157 3.55 -20.92 24.35
N VAL A 158 3.92 -21.39 25.55
CA VAL A 158 3.54 -22.71 26.09
C VAL A 158 2.25 -22.71 26.91
N ASP A 159 1.64 -21.55 27.16
CA ASP A 159 0.30 -21.42 27.77
C ASP A 159 -0.34 -20.15 27.22
N GLU A 160 -1.30 -20.29 26.29
CA GLU A 160 -1.86 -19.18 25.51
C GLU A 160 -3.22 -19.54 24.92
N VAL A 161 -4.11 -18.55 24.76
CA VAL A 161 -5.44 -18.72 24.14
C VAL A 161 -5.42 -18.19 22.71
N TYR A 162 -5.76 -19.03 21.73
CA TYR A 162 -5.83 -18.71 20.31
C TYR A 162 -7.29 -18.67 19.82
N GLN A 163 -7.57 -17.75 18.90
CA GLN A 163 -8.85 -17.64 18.20
C GLN A 163 -8.66 -17.03 16.81
N VAL A 164 -9.45 -17.46 15.82
CA VAL A 164 -9.52 -16.79 14.51
C VAL A 164 -10.31 -15.48 14.64
N LYS A 165 -9.74 -14.39 14.15
CA LYS A 165 -10.45 -13.14 13.88
C LYS A 165 -10.20 -12.71 12.45
N PHE A 166 -11.20 -12.05 11.86
CA PHE A 166 -10.98 -11.30 10.63
C PHE A 166 -10.60 -9.87 10.99
N HIS A 167 -9.60 -9.34 10.31
CA HIS A 167 -9.22 -7.93 10.35
C HIS A 167 -9.44 -7.38 8.94
N THR A 168 -10.37 -6.45 8.81
CA THR A 168 -10.61 -5.72 7.56
C THR A 168 -9.57 -4.61 7.45
N LEU A 169 -8.88 -4.51 6.30
CA LEU A 169 -8.00 -3.37 6.02
C LEU A 169 -8.80 -2.06 6.08
N GLN A 170 -8.25 -1.09 6.80
CA GLN A 170 -8.91 0.17 7.11
C GLN A 170 -8.83 1.13 5.93
N HIS A 171 -9.94 1.82 5.67
CA HIS A 171 -10.04 2.84 4.64
C HIS A 171 -10.98 3.97 5.06
N THR A 172 -10.70 5.18 4.57
CA THR A 172 -11.59 6.35 4.67
C THR A 172 -12.71 6.31 3.64
N SER A 173 -13.80 7.04 3.90
CA SER A 173 -14.90 7.22 2.96
C SER A 173 -15.68 8.52 3.23
N GLY A 174 -16.48 8.96 2.26
CA GLY A 174 -17.29 10.18 2.33
C GLY A 174 -16.66 11.39 1.62
N ALA A 175 -17.31 12.55 1.74
CA ALA A 175 -17.10 13.68 0.81
C ALA A 175 -15.66 14.20 0.68
N ALA A 176 -14.79 14.05 1.69
CA ALA A 176 -13.38 14.43 1.56
C ALA A 176 -12.60 13.49 0.63
N VAL A 177 -12.98 12.22 0.54
CA VAL A 177 -12.45 11.26 -0.44
C VAL A 177 -12.88 11.64 -1.85
N ASP A 178 -14.13 12.07 -2.03
CA ASP A 178 -14.65 12.52 -3.32
C ASP A 178 -13.94 13.82 -3.78
N SER A 179 -13.77 14.80 -2.88
CA SER A 179 -12.97 16.02 -3.13
C SER A 179 -11.51 15.68 -3.46
N GLY A 180 -10.88 14.82 -2.66
CA GLY A 180 -9.48 14.44 -2.83
C GLY A 180 -9.22 13.71 -4.14
N LYS A 181 -10.16 12.86 -4.56
CA LYS A 181 -10.14 12.22 -5.88
C LYS A 181 -10.20 13.23 -7.01
N GLU A 182 -11.11 14.21 -6.95
CA GLU A 182 -11.19 15.25 -7.98
C GLU A 182 -9.88 16.04 -8.06
N VAL A 183 -9.33 16.45 -6.91
CA VAL A 183 -8.04 17.14 -6.82
C VAL A 183 -6.92 16.29 -7.45
N PHE A 184 -6.79 15.03 -7.06
CA PHE A 184 -5.77 14.09 -7.56
C PHE A 184 -5.85 13.84 -9.08
N MET A 185 -7.05 13.97 -9.66
CA MET A 185 -7.34 13.71 -11.07
C MET A 185 -7.27 14.96 -11.97
N SER A 186 -7.44 16.18 -11.42
CA SER A 186 -7.67 17.38 -12.25
C SER A 186 -6.91 18.65 -11.84
N GLU A 187 -6.27 18.70 -10.66
CA GLU A 187 -5.52 19.87 -10.20
C GLU A 187 -4.04 19.79 -10.60
N THR A 188 -3.55 20.86 -11.24
CA THR A 188 -2.15 21.01 -11.67
C THR A 188 -1.33 21.91 -10.75
N PHE A 189 -1.99 22.64 -9.84
CA PHE A 189 -1.34 23.59 -8.91
C PHE A 189 -0.37 24.57 -9.59
N SER A 190 -0.74 25.03 -10.79
CA SER A 190 0.05 25.93 -11.63
C SER A 190 1.38 25.38 -12.15
N ASN A 191 1.62 24.06 -12.07
CA ASN A 191 2.81 23.44 -12.67
C ASN A 191 2.88 23.57 -14.20
N GLU A 192 1.79 23.98 -14.86
CA GLU A 192 1.80 24.42 -16.25
C GLU A 192 2.77 25.60 -16.51
N ASN A 193 3.10 26.40 -15.48
CA ASN A 193 4.14 27.42 -15.56
C ASN A 193 5.52 26.80 -15.81
N PHE A 194 5.83 25.68 -15.15
CA PHE A 194 7.09 24.95 -15.31
C PHE A 194 7.06 24.01 -16.52
N PHE A 195 6.20 22.99 -16.53
CA PHE A 195 6.18 22.00 -17.62
C PHE A 195 5.81 22.63 -18.96
N GLY A 196 4.83 23.52 -18.98
CA GLY A 196 4.42 24.23 -20.18
C GLY A 196 5.35 25.39 -20.53
N GLY A 197 5.70 26.24 -19.56
CA GLY A 197 6.40 27.51 -19.78
C GLY A 197 7.93 27.48 -19.71
N VAL A 198 8.53 26.62 -18.86
CA VAL A 198 10.00 26.46 -18.75
C VAL A 198 10.48 25.30 -19.63
N MET A 199 9.86 24.12 -19.50
CA MET A 199 10.27 22.93 -20.26
C MET A 199 9.82 23.00 -21.73
N GLY A 200 8.64 23.56 -22.00
CA GLY A 200 8.05 23.59 -23.34
C GLY A 200 7.26 22.31 -23.71
N LEU A 201 6.76 21.55 -22.72
CA LEU A 201 6.04 20.29 -22.92
C LEU A 201 4.87 20.41 -23.91
N HIS A 202 4.21 21.56 -23.94
CA HIS A 202 3.09 21.83 -24.84
C HIS A 202 3.49 21.77 -26.33
N GLU A 203 4.74 22.07 -26.69
CA GLU A 203 5.23 21.95 -28.07
C GLU A 203 5.30 20.47 -28.50
N VAL A 204 5.72 19.58 -27.60
CA VAL A 204 5.73 18.12 -27.82
C VAL A 204 4.28 17.61 -27.94
N LEU A 205 3.42 17.97 -26.99
CA LEU A 205 2.02 17.52 -26.95
C LEU A 205 1.18 18.02 -28.13
N ASN A 206 1.53 19.15 -28.74
CA ASN A 206 0.88 19.66 -29.96
C ASN A 206 1.24 18.86 -31.22
N GLY A 207 2.35 18.09 -31.21
CA GLY A 207 2.90 17.40 -32.38
C GLY A 207 2.99 15.88 -32.28
N VAL A 208 2.86 15.28 -31.10
CA VAL A 208 2.93 13.82 -30.89
C VAL A 208 1.65 13.10 -31.35
N SER A 209 1.77 11.95 -32.01
CA SER A 209 0.61 11.14 -32.39
C SER A 209 0.06 10.32 -31.22
N PRO A 210 -1.21 9.87 -31.25
CA PRO A 210 -1.74 8.97 -30.24
C PRO A 210 -0.94 7.67 -30.11
N ALA A 211 -0.41 7.12 -31.20
CA ALA A 211 0.44 5.93 -31.18
C ALA A 211 1.78 6.16 -30.46
N ASP A 212 2.45 7.28 -30.74
CA ASP A 212 3.73 7.62 -30.11
C ASP A 212 3.56 7.93 -28.61
N ALA A 213 2.47 8.60 -28.24
CA ALA A 213 2.13 8.86 -26.84
C ALA A 213 1.86 7.54 -26.08
N VAL A 214 1.07 6.64 -26.67
CA VAL A 214 0.79 5.30 -26.11
C VAL A 214 2.08 4.47 -25.98
N ALA A 215 3.02 4.59 -26.92
CA ALA A 215 4.32 3.90 -26.85
C ALA A 215 5.22 4.40 -25.70
N LEU A 216 4.96 5.60 -25.17
CA LEU A 216 5.61 6.16 -23.97
C LEU A 216 4.79 5.95 -22.68
N GLY A 217 3.77 5.08 -22.72
CA GLY A 217 2.96 4.71 -21.55
C GLY A 217 1.84 5.68 -21.19
N VAL A 218 1.52 6.65 -22.05
CA VAL A 218 0.36 7.53 -21.89
C VAL A 218 -0.93 6.74 -22.04
N GLN A 219 -1.88 6.97 -21.14
CA GLN A 219 -3.15 6.24 -21.06
C GLN A 219 -4.36 7.18 -21.27
N VAL A 220 -5.51 6.63 -21.68
CA VAL A 220 -6.68 7.42 -22.08
C VAL A 220 -7.96 6.95 -21.37
N ASP A 221 -8.62 7.87 -20.69
CA ASP A 221 -9.96 7.76 -20.10
C ASP A 221 -11.03 7.66 -21.19
N LEU A 222 -11.47 6.42 -21.46
CA LEU A 222 -12.53 6.09 -22.41
C LEU A 222 -13.85 6.83 -22.13
N THR A 223 -14.11 7.23 -20.88
CA THR A 223 -15.37 7.91 -20.52
C THR A 223 -15.43 9.36 -21.02
N LYS A 224 -14.29 9.92 -21.46
CA LYS A 224 -14.15 11.30 -21.94
C LYS A 224 -13.75 11.40 -23.43
N VAL A 225 -13.50 10.28 -24.10
CA VAL A 225 -13.11 10.28 -25.53
C VAL A 225 -14.24 10.90 -26.38
N PRO A 226 -13.96 11.95 -27.18
CA PRO A 226 -14.97 12.56 -28.05
C PRO A 226 -15.63 11.55 -28.98
N GLN A 227 -16.97 11.60 -29.10
CA GLN A 227 -17.76 10.58 -29.83
C GLN A 227 -17.26 10.32 -31.26
N GLY A 228 -16.81 11.33 -32.00
CA GLY A 228 -16.28 11.15 -33.36
C GLY A 228 -15.01 10.29 -33.44
N ILE A 229 -14.21 10.25 -32.36
CA ILE A 229 -13.05 9.35 -32.24
C ILE A 229 -13.53 7.94 -31.88
N VAL A 230 -14.52 7.81 -30.98
CA VAL A 230 -15.16 6.53 -30.65
C VAL A 230 -15.75 5.88 -31.90
N ASP A 231 -16.51 6.63 -32.71
CA ASP A 231 -17.16 6.17 -33.94
C ASP A 231 -16.16 5.62 -34.97
N VAL A 232 -14.96 6.21 -35.07
CA VAL A 232 -13.86 5.70 -35.92
C VAL A 232 -13.29 4.41 -35.33
N MET A 233 -12.95 4.39 -34.04
CA MET A 233 -12.27 3.24 -33.43
C MET A 233 -13.14 1.99 -33.31
N ILE A 234 -14.47 2.13 -33.17
CA ILE A 234 -15.43 1.01 -33.24
C ILE A 234 -15.86 0.67 -34.68
N GLY A 235 -15.44 1.46 -35.67
CA GLY A 235 -15.77 1.27 -37.07
C GLY A 235 -15.14 0.03 -37.70
N SER A 236 -15.58 -0.29 -38.93
CA SER A 236 -15.04 -1.40 -39.74
C SER A 236 -13.97 -0.96 -40.75
N ASP A 237 -13.64 0.33 -40.79
CA ASP A 237 -12.60 0.89 -41.66
C ASP A 237 -11.28 0.90 -40.89
N LEU A 238 -10.37 -0.04 -41.21
CA LEU A 238 -9.11 -0.21 -40.50
C LEU A 238 -8.11 0.90 -40.85
N ASP A 239 -8.07 1.32 -42.11
CA ASP A 239 -7.22 2.41 -42.60
C ASP A 239 -7.55 3.73 -41.88
N ALA A 240 -8.85 3.99 -41.63
CA ALA A 240 -9.28 5.15 -40.86
C ALA A 240 -8.81 5.13 -39.39
N LYS A 241 -8.69 3.95 -38.76
CA LYS A 241 -8.18 3.82 -37.38
C LYS A 241 -6.67 3.98 -37.31
N ASP A 242 -5.93 3.34 -38.22
CA ASP A 242 -4.48 3.50 -38.28
C ASP A 242 -4.12 4.97 -38.59
N ALA A 243 -4.85 5.63 -39.50
CA ALA A 243 -4.72 7.07 -39.74
C ALA A 243 -5.09 7.94 -38.53
N ALA A 244 -6.08 7.53 -37.72
CA ALA A 244 -6.44 8.23 -36.49
C ALA A 244 -5.32 8.12 -35.44
N LEU A 245 -4.75 6.93 -35.21
CA LEU A 245 -3.65 6.73 -34.27
C LEU A 245 -2.35 7.45 -34.69
N GLN A 246 -2.23 7.85 -35.97
CA GLN A 246 -1.10 8.61 -36.50
C GLN A 246 -1.34 10.13 -36.57
N ASN A 247 -2.49 10.65 -36.10
CA ASN A 247 -2.84 12.07 -36.24
C ASN A 247 -2.69 12.87 -34.92
N PRO A 248 -1.73 13.81 -34.81
CA PRO A 248 -1.57 14.66 -33.62
C PRO A 248 -2.78 15.56 -33.28
N ASP A 249 -3.67 15.86 -34.24
CA ASP A 249 -4.92 16.56 -33.94
C ASP A 249 -5.83 15.75 -33.00
N ILE A 250 -5.74 14.41 -33.04
CA ILE A 250 -6.46 13.53 -32.11
C ILE A 250 -5.85 13.59 -30.70
N THR A 251 -4.52 13.68 -30.56
CA THR A 251 -3.88 13.92 -29.26
C THR A 251 -4.39 15.21 -28.63
N LYS A 252 -4.42 16.32 -29.40
CA LYS A 252 -4.90 17.62 -28.92
C LYS A 252 -6.38 17.60 -28.54
N MET A 253 -7.25 16.97 -29.35
CA MET A 253 -8.66 16.76 -29.00
C MET A 253 -8.85 15.93 -27.72
N LEU A 254 -8.06 14.87 -27.52
CA LEU A 254 -8.10 14.04 -26.31
C LEU A 254 -7.64 14.81 -25.06
N ILE A 255 -6.58 15.62 -25.14
CA ILE A 255 -6.14 16.47 -24.02
C ILE A 255 -7.20 17.54 -23.71
N LYS A 256 -7.78 18.19 -24.73
CA LYS A 256 -8.81 19.23 -24.55
C LYS A 256 -10.12 18.68 -23.96
N ALA A 257 -10.42 17.41 -24.21
CA ALA A 257 -11.52 16.68 -23.58
C ALA A 257 -11.20 16.19 -22.14
N GLY A 258 -9.96 16.36 -21.66
CA GLY A 258 -9.49 15.80 -20.38
C GLY A 258 -9.40 14.27 -20.37
N ALA A 259 -9.33 13.66 -21.56
CA ALA A 259 -9.31 12.21 -21.75
C ALA A 259 -7.91 11.61 -21.61
N VAL A 260 -6.84 12.37 -21.83
CA VAL A 260 -5.47 11.88 -21.52
C VAL A 260 -5.27 11.86 -20.00
N ILE A 261 -4.91 10.70 -19.45
CA ILE A 261 -4.74 10.52 -18.00
C ILE A 261 -3.62 11.45 -17.50
N GLY A 262 -3.99 12.34 -16.59
CA GLY A 262 -3.06 13.17 -15.83
C GLY A 262 -2.41 14.35 -16.57
N VAL A 263 -2.82 14.67 -17.81
CA VAL A 263 -2.29 15.79 -18.60
C VAL A 263 -3.39 16.82 -18.86
N LYS A 264 -3.09 18.11 -18.65
CA LYS A 264 -4.05 19.22 -18.76
C LYS A 264 -3.52 20.33 -19.66
N GLY A 265 -4.12 20.50 -20.83
CA GLY A 265 -3.74 21.55 -21.79
C GLY A 265 -4.23 22.94 -21.38
N VAL A 266 -3.45 23.97 -21.72
CA VAL A 266 -3.79 25.39 -21.55
C VAL A 266 -3.83 26.05 -22.93
N TYR A 267 -4.89 26.79 -23.23
CA TYR A 267 -5.23 27.26 -24.58
C TYR A 267 -5.27 28.80 -24.63
N ALA A 268 -4.80 29.38 -25.75
CA ALA A 268 -4.81 30.84 -25.94
C ALA A 268 -6.22 31.42 -26.16
N THR A 269 -7.16 30.58 -26.59
CA THR A 269 -8.53 30.94 -26.94
C THR A 269 -9.52 29.98 -26.31
N SER A 270 -10.78 30.40 -26.22
CA SER A 270 -11.91 29.51 -25.91
C SER A 270 -12.62 29.02 -27.17
N ASP A 271 -11.94 28.99 -28.32
CA ASP A 271 -12.54 28.53 -29.58
C ASP A 271 -12.61 27.00 -29.58
N PRO A 272 -13.79 26.38 -29.75
CA PRO A 272 -13.90 24.93 -29.84
C PRO A 272 -13.19 24.32 -31.06
N ALA A 273 -12.75 25.13 -32.04
CA ALA A 273 -11.99 24.67 -33.21
C ALA A 273 -10.46 24.91 -33.10
N ASP A 274 -9.97 25.58 -32.06
CA ASP A 274 -8.54 25.79 -31.80
C ASP A 274 -8.06 24.90 -30.64
N ASP A 275 -7.51 23.74 -30.99
CA ASP A 275 -6.99 22.78 -30.00
C ASP A 275 -5.48 22.97 -29.73
N THR A 276 -4.92 24.13 -30.11
CA THR A 276 -3.50 24.44 -29.94
C THR A 276 -3.19 24.84 -28.50
N MET A 277 -2.39 24.02 -27.82
CA MET A 277 -1.92 24.35 -26.47
C MET A 277 -0.81 25.42 -26.52
N ILE A 278 -0.82 26.35 -25.57
CA ILE A 278 0.27 27.31 -25.31
C ILE A 278 1.02 27.02 -24.00
N SER A 279 0.51 26.07 -23.22
CA SER A 279 1.12 25.52 -22.01
C SER A 279 0.40 24.20 -21.67
N ALA A 280 0.99 23.37 -20.80
CA ALA A 280 0.42 22.12 -20.34
C ALA A 280 0.93 21.78 -18.94
N GLY A 281 0.03 21.33 -18.06
CA GLY A 281 0.33 20.90 -16.69
C GLY A 281 0.03 19.42 -16.47
N LEU A 282 0.53 18.88 -15.36
CA LEU A 282 0.45 17.48 -14.95
C LEU A 282 -0.30 17.32 -13.62
N THR A 283 -0.80 16.12 -13.32
CA THR A 283 -1.49 15.80 -12.05
C THR A 283 -1.02 14.45 -11.50
N CYS A 284 -1.27 14.16 -10.22
CA CYS A 284 -0.93 12.86 -9.60
C CYS A 284 -1.40 11.64 -10.41
N ALA A 285 -2.53 11.74 -11.11
CA ALA A 285 -3.09 10.65 -11.91
C ALA A 285 -2.14 10.13 -13.01
N LEU A 286 -1.20 10.94 -13.51
CA LEU A 286 -0.26 10.54 -14.56
C LEU A 286 0.56 9.28 -14.17
N CYS A 287 0.98 9.23 -12.90
CA CYS A 287 1.86 8.19 -12.36
C CYS A 287 1.12 7.14 -11.52
N HIS A 288 -0.10 7.43 -11.07
CA HIS A 288 -0.83 6.61 -10.08
C HIS A 288 -2.23 6.15 -10.54
N VAL A 289 -2.60 6.37 -11.79
CA VAL A 289 -3.86 5.86 -12.37
C VAL A 289 -3.55 5.07 -13.64
N ASN A 290 -4.11 3.88 -13.71
CA ASN A 290 -4.09 3.02 -14.90
C ASN A 290 -5.49 2.96 -15.52
N VAL A 291 -5.61 2.50 -16.75
CA VAL A 291 -6.89 2.12 -17.38
C VAL A 291 -6.85 0.65 -17.78
N THR A 292 -7.99 -0.03 -17.76
CA THR A 292 -8.08 -1.38 -18.35
C THR A 292 -7.94 -1.28 -19.88
N PRO A 293 -6.93 -1.89 -20.53
CA PRO A 293 -6.77 -1.78 -21.98
C PRO A 293 -7.96 -2.34 -22.76
N THR A 294 -8.33 -1.67 -23.86
CA THR A 294 -9.38 -2.12 -24.78
C THR A 294 -8.76 -2.71 -26.05
N GLU A 295 -9.27 -3.85 -26.50
CA GLU A 295 -8.88 -4.47 -27.76
C GLU A 295 -9.56 -3.80 -28.96
N PHE A 296 -8.78 -3.47 -29.99
CA PHE A 296 -9.24 -2.91 -31.25
C PHE A 296 -8.74 -3.73 -32.44
N GLU A 297 -9.61 -4.01 -33.40
CA GLU A 297 -9.22 -4.53 -34.72
C GLU A 297 -8.60 -3.40 -35.56
N MET A 298 -7.35 -3.60 -35.99
CA MET A 298 -6.50 -2.70 -36.79
C MET A 298 -5.94 -3.46 -38.01
N ASN A 299 -5.27 -2.82 -38.98
CA ASN A 299 -4.66 -3.57 -40.11
C ASN A 299 -3.56 -4.55 -39.67
N ALA A 300 -2.92 -4.32 -38.52
CA ALA A 300 -1.94 -5.23 -37.91
C ALA A 300 -2.60 -6.46 -37.22
N GLY A 301 -3.93 -6.50 -37.13
CA GLY A 301 -4.71 -7.46 -36.34
C GLY A 301 -5.30 -6.83 -35.08
N THR A 302 -5.74 -7.67 -34.13
CA THR A 302 -6.23 -7.25 -32.82
C THR A 302 -5.09 -6.67 -31.97
N VAL A 303 -5.25 -5.43 -31.48
CA VAL A 303 -4.28 -4.74 -30.62
C VAL A 303 -4.98 -4.21 -29.37
N ALA A 304 -4.44 -4.54 -28.19
CA ALA A 304 -4.87 -3.91 -26.94
C ALA A 304 -4.18 -2.54 -26.79
N LEU A 305 -4.97 -1.47 -26.69
CA LEU A 305 -4.49 -0.11 -26.44
C LEU A 305 -4.87 0.33 -25.01
N PRO A 306 -4.06 1.17 -24.32
CA PRO A 306 -4.37 1.71 -22.99
C PRO A 306 -5.41 2.84 -23.08
N ILE A 307 -6.57 2.49 -23.62
CA ILE A 307 -7.78 3.30 -23.70
C ILE A 307 -8.83 2.51 -22.93
N GLY A 308 -9.36 3.08 -21.84
CA GLY A 308 -10.25 2.32 -20.94
C GLY A 308 -10.87 3.17 -19.85
N VAL A 309 -11.70 2.53 -19.01
CA VAL A 309 -12.20 3.19 -17.79
C VAL A 309 -11.03 3.34 -16.81
N PRO A 310 -10.83 4.53 -16.19
CA PRO A 310 -9.80 4.72 -15.18
C PRO A 310 -10.01 3.80 -13.97
N ASN A 311 -8.98 3.06 -13.63
CA ASN A 311 -8.88 2.23 -12.44
C ASN A 311 -8.06 2.97 -11.37
N ILE A 312 -8.60 3.03 -10.17
CA ILE A 312 -8.05 3.78 -9.04
C ILE A 312 -7.96 2.80 -7.86
N ASP A 313 -7.05 1.84 -8.01
CA ASP A 313 -6.74 0.77 -7.06
C ASP A 313 -5.37 0.96 -6.40
N GLY A 314 -4.68 2.06 -6.71
CA GLY A 314 -3.36 2.41 -6.21
C GLY A 314 -2.19 1.69 -6.89
N ILE A 315 -2.43 0.91 -7.95
CA ILE A 315 -1.34 0.37 -8.79
C ILE A 315 -0.71 1.52 -9.60
N PRO A 316 0.63 1.70 -9.55
CA PRO A 316 1.32 2.75 -10.31
C PRO A 316 1.32 2.51 -11.83
N ASN A 317 1.46 3.58 -12.62
CA ASN A 317 1.62 3.52 -14.06
C ASN A 317 3.07 3.18 -14.44
N ASN A 318 3.44 1.91 -14.29
CA ASN A 318 4.79 1.41 -14.55
C ASN A 318 5.22 1.44 -16.04
N ASN A 319 4.34 1.87 -16.95
CA ASN A 319 4.65 2.03 -18.38
C ASN A 319 5.06 3.46 -18.75
N MET A 320 4.74 4.47 -17.93
CA MET A 320 4.99 5.88 -18.24
C MET A 320 6.49 6.19 -18.29
N ASP A 321 7.03 6.46 -19.48
CA ASP A 321 8.42 6.90 -19.65
C ASP A 321 8.52 8.43 -19.54
N SER A 322 8.42 8.90 -18.29
CA SER A 322 8.48 10.34 -17.98
C SER A 322 9.79 10.98 -18.44
N GLY A 323 10.90 10.24 -18.36
CA GLY A 323 12.21 10.66 -18.81
C GLY A 323 12.27 10.88 -20.32
N ALA A 324 11.82 9.90 -21.12
CA ALA A 324 11.76 10.04 -22.57
C ALA A 324 10.84 11.20 -23.01
N ILE A 325 9.66 11.37 -22.38
CA ILE A 325 8.75 12.49 -22.65
C ILE A 325 9.43 13.84 -22.40
N LEU A 326 10.10 13.99 -21.25
CA LEU A 326 10.83 15.22 -20.93
C LEU A 326 12.06 15.43 -21.83
N ALA A 327 12.71 14.37 -22.29
CA ALA A 327 13.88 14.44 -23.19
C ALA A 327 13.55 15.01 -24.58
N PHE A 328 12.31 14.91 -25.05
CA PHE A 328 11.86 15.54 -26.30
C PHE A 328 11.56 17.04 -26.19
N THR A 329 11.56 17.60 -24.97
CA THR A 329 11.15 19.00 -24.76
C THR A 329 12.17 20.01 -25.32
N PRO A 330 11.72 21.19 -25.79
CA PRO A 330 12.61 22.26 -26.24
C PRO A 330 13.70 22.62 -25.23
N PHE A 331 13.38 22.59 -23.93
CA PHE A 331 14.35 22.78 -22.86
C PHE A 331 15.45 21.71 -22.86
N ALA A 332 15.09 20.41 -22.84
CA ALA A 332 16.07 19.33 -22.76
C ALA A 332 16.99 19.31 -23.99
N VAL A 333 16.41 19.52 -25.18
CA VAL A 333 17.16 19.63 -26.45
C VAL A 333 18.06 20.88 -26.45
N GLY A 334 17.61 22.00 -25.88
CA GLY A 334 18.37 23.24 -25.75
C GLY A 334 19.52 23.19 -24.74
N ALA A 335 19.33 22.47 -23.62
CA ALA A 335 20.38 22.17 -22.64
C ALA A 335 21.45 21.22 -23.22
N GLY A 336 21.03 20.33 -24.14
CA GLY A 336 21.90 19.55 -25.01
C GLY A 336 21.96 18.06 -24.68
N GLN A 337 22.71 17.31 -25.49
CA GLN A 337 22.65 15.85 -25.51
C GLN A 337 22.88 15.19 -24.14
N ALA A 338 23.70 15.76 -23.26
CA ALA A 338 23.92 15.21 -21.92
C ALA A 338 22.63 15.20 -21.06
N THR A 339 21.79 16.23 -21.18
CA THR A 339 20.48 16.30 -20.50
C THR A 339 19.49 15.34 -21.13
N VAL A 340 19.50 15.21 -22.46
CA VAL A 340 18.67 14.25 -23.22
C VAL A 340 19.04 12.81 -22.83
N ASP A 341 20.33 12.46 -22.81
CA ASP A 341 20.82 11.12 -22.43
C ASP A 341 20.53 10.82 -20.95
N PHE A 342 20.64 11.82 -20.08
CA PHE A 342 20.30 11.72 -18.65
C PHE A 342 18.81 11.40 -18.45
N LEU A 343 17.91 12.16 -19.06
CA LEU A 343 16.47 11.95 -18.93
C LEU A 343 16.04 10.59 -19.54
N ASN A 344 16.57 10.21 -20.70
CA ASN A 344 16.34 8.88 -21.29
C ASN A 344 16.91 7.72 -20.44
N SER A 345 17.77 7.97 -19.45
CA SER A 345 18.23 6.92 -18.52
C SER A 345 17.18 6.51 -17.48
N TRP A 346 16.15 7.34 -17.27
CA TRP A 346 15.07 7.07 -16.31
C TRP A 346 14.17 5.92 -16.77
N GLY A 347 13.73 5.90 -18.02
CA GLY A 347 12.91 4.83 -18.57
C GLY A 347 11.51 4.71 -17.94
N PRO A 348 10.73 3.67 -18.35
CA PRO A 348 9.35 3.48 -17.93
C PRO A 348 9.17 3.29 -16.41
N GLY A 349 8.11 3.90 -15.86
CA GLY A 349 7.66 3.67 -14.49
C GLY A 349 8.50 4.34 -13.41
N ARG A 350 9.51 5.15 -13.79
CA ARG A 350 10.47 5.79 -12.88
C ARG A 350 10.57 7.30 -13.13
N PHE A 351 10.99 8.04 -12.10
CA PHE A 351 11.22 9.49 -12.15
C PHE A 351 12.33 9.87 -11.14
N ASP A 352 13.23 10.80 -11.46
CA ASP A 352 14.14 11.37 -10.46
C ASP A 352 13.61 12.69 -9.91
N VAL A 353 13.13 12.64 -8.66
CA VAL A 353 12.54 13.77 -7.93
C VAL A 353 13.55 14.89 -7.58
N ARG A 354 14.83 14.69 -7.89
CA ARG A 354 15.93 15.61 -7.56
C ARG A 354 16.41 16.39 -8.78
N SER A 355 16.56 15.70 -9.91
CA SER A 355 17.30 16.21 -11.07
C SER A 355 16.47 17.01 -12.08
N LEU A 356 15.53 17.82 -11.59
CA LEU A 356 14.85 18.84 -12.42
C LEU A 356 15.64 20.17 -12.38
N PRO A 357 15.58 20.99 -13.45
CA PRO A 357 16.13 22.34 -13.45
C PRO A 357 15.68 23.17 -12.24
N ASP A 358 16.61 23.95 -11.69
CA ASP A 358 16.43 24.85 -10.53
C ASP A 358 15.85 24.22 -9.25
N ASN A 359 15.76 22.88 -9.19
CA ASN A 359 15.30 22.14 -8.01
C ASN A 359 16.33 22.23 -6.86
N ALA A 360 15.89 22.70 -5.69
CA ALA A 360 16.69 22.78 -4.47
C ALA A 360 17.22 21.43 -3.95
N LEU A 361 16.68 20.31 -4.43
CA LEU A 361 17.11 18.95 -4.10
C LEU A 361 18.10 18.31 -5.08
N ASP A 362 18.49 18.96 -6.19
CA ASP A 362 19.42 18.33 -7.15
C ASP A 362 20.78 18.03 -6.49
N ASP A 363 21.14 16.76 -6.46
CA ASP A 363 22.41 16.25 -5.94
C ASP A 363 23.40 15.89 -7.07
N GLY A 364 22.99 16.02 -8.33
CA GLY A 364 23.77 15.70 -9.52
C GLY A 364 23.95 14.21 -9.79
N VAL A 365 23.12 13.33 -9.22
CA VAL A 365 23.24 11.86 -9.35
C VAL A 365 21.93 11.23 -9.84
N ALA A 366 21.95 10.58 -11.01
CA ALA A 366 20.83 9.79 -11.52
C ALA A 366 20.50 8.59 -10.59
N ASN A 367 19.44 8.71 -9.80
CA ASN A 367 18.83 7.62 -9.03
C ASN A 367 17.29 7.64 -9.20
N PRO A 368 16.75 7.58 -10.43
CA PRO A 368 15.32 7.67 -10.69
C PRO A 368 14.58 6.51 -10.00
N THR A 369 13.56 6.83 -9.20
CA THR A 369 12.83 5.84 -8.42
C THR A 369 11.53 5.44 -9.09
N ALA A 370 11.16 4.16 -8.96
CA ALA A 370 9.88 3.62 -9.37
C ALA A 370 8.73 4.25 -8.56
N TYR A 371 7.60 4.49 -9.21
CA TYR A 371 6.42 5.04 -8.53
C TYR A 371 5.91 4.06 -7.45
N PRO A 372 5.73 4.48 -6.19
CA PRO A 372 5.23 3.60 -5.14
C PRO A 372 3.73 3.34 -5.30
N PRO A 373 3.22 2.17 -4.88
CA PRO A 373 1.79 1.94 -4.72
C PRO A 373 1.21 2.79 -3.59
N ILE A 374 -0.05 3.19 -3.71
CA ILE A 374 -0.70 4.16 -2.81
C ILE A 374 -1.90 3.56 -2.05
N TRP A 375 -1.64 2.55 -1.21
CA TRP A 375 -2.69 1.81 -0.50
C TRP A 375 -2.37 1.45 0.96
N ASN A 376 -3.41 1.05 1.70
CA ASN A 376 -3.38 0.60 3.11
C ASN A 376 -2.85 1.63 4.11
N PHE A 377 -2.83 2.92 3.76
CA PHE A 377 -2.16 3.93 4.59
C PHE A 377 -2.72 4.04 6.02
N VAL A 378 -4.01 3.77 6.24
CA VAL A 378 -4.59 3.82 7.59
C VAL A 378 -3.99 2.77 8.52
N ASP A 379 -3.87 1.52 8.07
CA ASP A 379 -3.25 0.44 8.87
C ASP A 379 -1.73 0.64 9.02
N LEU A 380 -1.07 1.16 7.96
CA LEU A 380 0.35 1.51 7.98
C LEU A 380 0.65 2.64 8.98
N GLU A 381 -0.19 3.68 9.02
CA GLU A 381 -0.08 4.78 9.99
C GLU A 381 -0.33 4.30 11.43
N GLU A 382 -1.29 3.39 11.66
CA GLU A 382 -1.48 2.76 12.98
C GLU A 382 -0.23 1.97 13.43
N GLN A 383 0.53 1.42 12.49
CA GLN A 383 1.79 0.71 12.75
C GLN A 383 3.03 1.62 12.79
N GLY A 384 2.88 2.94 12.65
CA GLY A 384 3.98 3.89 12.67
C GLY A 384 4.90 3.81 11.45
N TYR A 385 4.38 3.31 10.31
CA TYR A 385 5.09 3.32 9.04
C TYR A 385 5.38 4.76 8.62
N THR A 386 6.66 5.12 8.50
CA THR A 386 7.05 6.41 7.95
C THR A 386 6.87 6.37 6.44
N ILE A 387 5.82 7.02 5.93
CA ILE A 387 5.53 7.09 4.49
C ILE A 387 6.60 7.98 3.82
N GLY A 388 7.74 7.37 3.49
CA GLY A 388 8.90 8.05 2.95
C GLY A 388 9.71 7.07 2.11
N TRP A 389 9.36 6.95 0.83
CA TRP A 389 10.00 6.03 -0.13
C TRP A 389 11.52 6.23 -0.22
N ASP A 390 11.94 7.50 -0.15
CA ASP A 390 13.33 7.95 -0.10
C ASP A 390 13.88 8.21 1.31
N GLY A 391 13.06 8.01 2.35
CA GLY A 391 13.40 8.30 3.74
C GLY A 391 13.42 9.77 4.14
N LEU A 392 12.96 10.69 3.28
CA LEU A 392 12.93 12.12 3.62
C LEU A 392 11.78 12.46 4.59
N LEU A 393 10.66 11.75 4.52
CA LEU A 393 9.36 12.10 5.13
C LEU A 393 8.88 11.05 6.16
N LYS A 394 7.98 11.45 7.08
CA LYS A 394 7.26 10.57 8.02
C LYS A 394 5.89 11.12 8.40
N SER A 395 4.99 10.24 8.83
CA SER A 395 3.80 10.64 9.61
C SER A 395 4.18 11.14 11.00
N SER A 396 3.31 11.94 11.61
CA SER A 396 3.57 12.69 12.85
C SER A 396 2.49 12.48 13.91
N ASP A 397 2.71 13.01 15.12
CA ASP A 397 1.72 13.10 16.19
C ASP A 397 0.43 13.86 15.78
N ALA A 398 0.47 14.65 14.69
CA ALA A 398 -0.68 15.36 14.13
C ALA A 398 -1.46 14.56 13.09
N GLY A 399 -0.91 13.47 12.57
CA GLY A 399 -1.59 12.57 11.61
C GLY A 399 -1.71 13.10 10.18
N ASN A 400 -0.88 14.05 9.76
CA ASN A 400 -0.95 14.72 8.44
C ASN A 400 0.13 14.26 7.45
N GLY A 401 0.75 13.09 7.67
CA GLY A 401 1.93 12.66 6.91
C GLY A 401 1.71 12.66 5.39
N LEU A 402 0.63 12.04 4.92
CA LEU A 402 0.24 12.02 3.51
C LEU A 402 -0.01 13.41 2.91
N ALA A 403 -0.60 14.31 3.69
CA ALA A 403 -0.85 15.69 3.26
C ALA A 403 0.49 16.44 3.08
N SER A 404 1.42 16.33 4.03
CA SER A 404 2.77 16.89 3.96
C SER A 404 3.64 16.27 2.85
N ILE A 405 3.43 14.98 2.54
CA ILE A 405 4.06 14.31 1.39
C ILE A 405 3.47 14.80 0.06
N SER A 406 2.17 15.09 0.02
CA SER A 406 1.52 15.64 -1.17
C SER A 406 2.02 17.05 -1.49
N GLU A 407 2.20 17.90 -0.46
CA GLU A 407 2.86 19.20 -0.56
C GLU A 407 4.30 19.04 -1.07
N ALA A 408 5.09 18.14 -0.46
CA ALA A 408 6.45 17.83 -0.92
C ALA A 408 6.50 17.37 -2.39
N VAL A 409 5.60 16.48 -2.82
CA VAL A 409 5.56 15.98 -4.20
C VAL A 409 5.18 17.08 -5.18
N TYR A 410 4.21 17.94 -4.86
CA TYR A 410 3.85 19.02 -5.76
C TYR A 410 4.94 20.09 -5.86
N ASP A 411 5.52 20.51 -4.74
CA ASP A 411 6.52 21.57 -4.73
C ASP A 411 7.84 21.12 -5.39
N LEU A 412 8.29 19.89 -5.11
CA LEU A 412 9.62 19.41 -5.50
C LEU A 412 9.63 18.62 -6.82
N VAL A 413 8.55 17.89 -7.13
CA VAL A 413 8.48 16.96 -8.29
C VAL A 413 7.63 17.53 -9.41
N MET A 414 6.49 18.11 -9.05
CA MET A 414 5.63 18.79 -10.02
C MET A 414 6.06 20.25 -10.23
N HIS A 415 6.98 20.80 -9.42
CA HIS A 415 7.44 22.18 -9.56
C HIS A 415 6.29 23.20 -9.50
N ALA A 416 5.30 22.94 -8.64
CA ALA A 416 4.38 23.96 -8.19
C ALA A 416 5.16 24.89 -7.25
N ASN A 417 5.23 26.19 -7.53
CA ASN A 417 5.88 27.11 -6.61
C ASN A 417 5.13 27.06 -5.27
N GLY A 418 5.85 26.83 -4.17
CA GLY A 418 5.26 26.52 -2.87
C GLY A 418 6.27 26.57 -1.73
N ALA A 419 5.74 26.76 -0.52
CA ALA A 419 6.51 26.97 0.70
C ALA A 419 6.82 25.65 1.44
N PHE A 420 6.95 24.51 0.75
CA PHE A 420 7.26 23.24 1.40
C PHE A 420 8.50 23.35 2.32
N ALA A 421 8.35 22.72 3.47
CA ALA A 421 9.29 22.73 4.58
C ALA A 421 9.58 24.07 5.29
N MET A 422 8.85 25.14 4.96
CA MET A 422 9.02 26.46 5.60
C MET A 422 8.20 26.61 6.89
N PRO A 423 8.62 27.49 7.84
CA PRO A 423 7.81 27.86 9.00
C PRO A 423 6.48 28.59 8.67
N ASN A 424 6.30 28.97 7.40
CA ASN A 424 5.09 29.56 6.83
C ASN A 424 4.44 28.68 5.74
N GLY A 425 4.89 27.43 5.56
CA GLY A 425 4.26 26.46 4.66
C GLY A 425 2.82 26.13 5.08
N THR A 426 2.05 25.55 4.17
CA THR A 426 0.62 25.31 4.41
C THR A 426 0.40 24.14 5.38
N LEU A 427 1.28 23.13 5.37
CA LEU A 427 1.53 22.25 6.50
C LEU A 427 3.02 22.29 6.92
N PRO A 428 3.34 22.33 8.23
CA PRO A 428 4.73 22.18 8.68
C PRO A 428 5.27 20.79 8.31
N PRO A 429 6.50 20.68 7.81
CA PRO A 429 7.02 19.43 7.25
C PRO A 429 7.34 18.42 8.36
N GLU A 430 7.06 17.15 8.10
CA GLU A 430 7.35 16.09 9.06
C GLU A 430 8.48 15.21 8.51
N LEU A 431 9.67 15.80 8.42
CA LEU A 431 10.85 15.15 7.84
C LEU A 431 11.35 14.02 8.73
N SER A 432 11.60 12.84 8.15
CA SER A 432 12.14 11.65 8.83
C SER A 432 13.53 11.93 9.42
N ILE A 433 14.37 12.62 8.63
CA ILE A 433 15.71 13.08 8.99
C ILE A 433 15.72 14.60 9.18
N THR A 434 16.64 15.13 9.99
CA THR A 434 16.93 16.57 9.97
C THR A 434 17.64 16.88 8.65
N PRO A 435 17.09 17.75 7.78
CA PRO A 435 17.74 18.11 6.53
C PRO A 435 19.05 18.86 6.80
N PRO A 436 20.07 18.73 5.92
CA PRO A 436 21.24 19.60 6.00
C PRO A 436 20.83 21.07 5.94
N GLN A 437 21.44 21.94 6.75
CA GLN A 437 21.08 23.37 6.78
C GLN A 437 21.16 24.01 5.39
N SER A 438 22.09 23.58 4.53
CA SER A 438 22.22 24.05 3.15
C SER A 438 20.98 23.75 2.29
N LEU A 439 20.26 22.65 2.54
CA LEU A 439 18.99 22.36 1.85
C LEU A 439 17.88 23.27 2.37
N VAL A 440 17.81 23.49 3.70
CA VAL A 440 16.87 24.45 4.28
C VAL A 440 17.11 25.85 3.71
N ASP A 441 18.38 26.28 3.62
CA ASP A 441 18.75 27.58 3.07
C ASP A 441 18.39 27.72 1.57
N LEU A 442 18.43 26.62 0.80
CA LEU A 442 17.99 26.59 -0.61
C LEU A 442 16.47 26.67 -0.75
N LEU A 443 15.71 25.92 0.05
CA LEU A 443 14.24 25.97 0.07
C LEU A 443 13.74 27.36 0.50
N VAL A 444 14.36 27.95 1.52
CA VAL A 444 14.14 29.35 1.94
C VAL A 444 14.42 30.34 0.81
N ALA A 445 15.45 30.09 -0.01
CA ALA A 445 15.79 30.97 -1.13
C ALA A 445 14.85 30.80 -2.33
N ALA A 446 14.34 29.60 -2.61
CA ALA A 446 13.38 29.34 -3.68
C ALA A 446 12.06 30.09 -3.44
N GLU A 447 11.40 29.82 -2.30
CA GLU A 447 10.16 30.50 -1.87
C GLU A 447 10.31 32.03 -1.75
N ALA A 448 11.50 32.53 -1.42
CA ALA A 448 11.76 33.97 -1.38
C ALA A 448 11.94 34.62 -2.77
N ASN A 449 12.21 33.84 -3.82
CA ASN A 449 12.40 34.33 -5.19
C ASN A 449 11.11 34.26 -6.01
N ASP A 450 10.32 33.18 -5.85
CA ASP A 450 9.06 32.96 -6.56
C ASP A 450 8.00 32.38 -5.59
N PRO A 451 7.35 33.24 -4.78
CA PRO A 451 6.48 32.80 -3.69
C PRO A 451 5.21 32.10 -4.19
N GLY A 452 4.87 31.01 -3.52
CA GLY A 452 4.03 29.96 -4.10
C GLY A 452 2.54 30.24 -4.39
N ASN A 453 1.96 29.33 -5.18
CA ASN A 453 0.52 29.15 -5.33
C ASN A 453 0.04 28.04 -4.37
N ASP A 454 0.07 28.34 -3.07
CA ASP A 454 -0.20 27.42 -1.95
C ASP A 454 -1.30 26.38 -2.24
N ILE A 455 -0.94 25.09 -2.13
CA ILE A 455 -1.93 24.02 -2.04
C ILE A 455 -2.65 24.16 -0.70
N THR A 456 -3.85 24.73 -0.72
CA THR A 456 -4.62 25.01 0.49
C THR A 456 -4.72 23.77 1.40
N MET A 457 -4.60 23.97 2.71
CA MET A 457 -4.59 22.90 3.73
C MET A 457 -5.75 21.90 3.54
N GLN A 458 -6.93 22.38 3.13
CA GLN A 458 -8.07 21.52 2.86
C GLN A 458 -7.82 20.59 1.65
N LYS A 459 -7.21 21.05 0.56
CA LYS A 459 -6.86 20.20 -0.59
C LYS A 459 -5.81 19.15 -0.20
N LEU A 460 -4.81 19.50 0.61
CA LEU A 460 -3.81 18.53 1.10
C LEU A 460 -4.46 17.44 1.97
N LEU A 461 -5.37 17.83 2.88
CA LEU A 461 -6.13 16.89 3.72
C LEU A 461 -7.12 16.04 2.91
N ASP A 462 -7.76 16.62 1.89
CA ASP A 462 -8.65 15.90 0.98
C ASP A 462 -7.85 14.86 0.16
N ILE A 463 -6.68 15.21 -0.40
CA ILE A 463 -5.77 14.25 -1.05
C ILE A 463 -5.38 13.12 -0.09
N GLN A 464 -4.97 13.45 1.14
CA GLN A 464 -4.66 12.45 2.16
C GLN A 464 -5.84 11.51 2.42
N HIS A 465 -7.05 12.06 2.60
CA HIS A 465 -8.25 11.25 2.78
C HIS A 465 -8.57 10.39 1.56
N PHE A 466 -8.30 10.85 0.34
CA PHE A 466 -8.41 10.03 -0.86
C PHE A 466 -7.38 8.90 -0.89
N MET A 467 -6.11 9.16 -0.57
CA MET A 467 -5.07 8.11 -0.50
C MET A 467 -5.36 7.08 0.60
N GLN A 468 -5.89 7.53 1.74
CA GLN A 468 -6.38 6.67 2.82
C GLN A 468 -7.63 5.82 2.44
N SER A 469 -8.26 6.05 1.28
CA SER A 469 -9.46 5.30 0.87
C SER A 469 -9.15 4.01 0.09
N ILE A 470 -7.88 3.81 -0.29
CA ILE A 470 -7.44 2.73 -1.17
C ILE A 470 -6.85 1.58 -0.32
N THR A 471 -7.48 0.40 -0.37
CA THR A 471 -6.88 -0.86 0.13
C THR A 471 -6.11 -1.57 -0.97
N SER A 472 -5.07 -2.34 -0.64
CA SER A 472 -4.34 -3.16 -1.61
C SER A 472 -5.27 -4.11 -2.37
N PRO A 473 -4.88 -4.57 -3.58
CA PRO A 473 -5.57 -5.66 -4.26
C PRO A 473 -5.63 -6.92 -3.40
N ALA A 474 -6.57 -7.82 -3.76
CA ALA A 474 -6.63 -9.15 -3.17
C ALA A 474 -5.42 -10.00 -3.62
N PRO A 475 -4.99 -11.00 -2.82
CA PRO A 475 -3.92 -11.92 -3.20
C PRO A 475 -4.10 -12.57 -4.57
N GLY A 476 -2.99 -12.80 -5.25
CA GLY A 476 -2.96 -13.39 -6.59
C GLY A 476 -3.28 -14.89 -6.62
N ALA A 477 -3.04 -15.53 -7.77
CA ALA A 477 -3.10 -16.99 -7.89
C ALA A 477 -1.79 -17.62 -7.40
N PHE A 478 -1.86 -18.48 -6.38
CA PHE A 478 -0.71 -19.17 -5.76
C PHE A 478 -1.00 -20.65 -5.46
N ASP A 479 0.05 -21.47 -5.34
CA ASP A 479 -0.06 -22.80 -4.74
C ASP A 479 -0.07 -22.72 -3.20
N ALA A 480 -1.12 -23.21 -2.56
CA ALA A 480 -1.32 -23.06 -1.12
C ALA A 480 -0.38 -23.91 -0.24
N ALA A 481 0.23 -24.98 -0.77
CA ALA A 481 1.16 -25.83 -0.01
C ALA A 481 2.60 -25.27 -0.08
N SER A 482 3.01 -24.80 -1.26
CA SER A 482 4.24 -24.02 -1.40
C SER A 482 4.14 -22.68 -0.65
N ALA A 483 3.00 -21.99 -0.67
CA ALA A 483 2.83 -20.74 0.08
C ALA A 483 2.91 -20.91 1.61
N GLU A 484 2.41 -22.01 2.19
CA GLU A 484 2.65 -22.28 3.61
C GLU A 484 4.11 -22.62 3.90
N SER A 485 4.78 -23.31 2.97
CA SER A 485 6.22 -23.61 3.07
C SER A 485 7.05 -22.32 2.99
N GLY A 486 6.62 -21.36 2.17
CA GLY A 486 7.18 -20.01 2.10
C GLY A 486 6.94 -19.20 3.37
N PHE A 487 5.76 -19.28 3.98
CA PHE A 487 5.47 -18.70 5.31
C PHE A 487 6.41 -19.25 6.40
N ASP A 488 6.72 -20.55 6.37
CA ASP A 488 7.70 -21.16 7.28
C ASP A 488 9.13 -20.67 7.05
N LEU A 489 9.49 -20.39 5.80
CA LEU A 489 10.78 -19.81 5.44
C LEU A 489 10.86 -18.33 5.83
N PHE A 490 9.84 -17.54 5.52
CA PHE A 490 9.74 -16.09 5.74
C PHE A 490 9.91 -15.71 7.23
N TYR A 491 9.18 -16.40 8.12
CA TYR A 491 9.30 -16.27 9.58
C TYR A 491 10.32 -17.24 10.21
N GLY A 492 11.23 -17.78 9.39
CA GLY A 492 12.17 -18.82 9.79
C GLY A 492 13.50 -18.70 9.04
N LYS A 493 13.87 -19.72 8.27
CA LYS A 493 15.20 -19.85 7.64
C LYS A 493 15.57 -18.64 6.79
N ALA A 494 14.62 -18.07 6.06
CA ALA A 494 14.87 -16.97 5.12
C ALA A 494 14.90 -15.59 5.78
N ASN A 495 14.60 -15.48 7.09
CA ASN A 495 14.77 -14.25 7.90
C ASN A 495 14.03 -12.99 7.38
N CYS A 496 13.11 -13.12 6.42
CA CYS A 496 12.42 -11.99 5.78
C CYS A 496 11.69 -11.10 6.80
N SER A 497 11.09 -11.72 7.82
CA SER A 497 10.38 -11.04 8.91
C SER A 497 11.28 -10.22 9.85
N ALA A 498 12.61 -10.22 9.67
CA ALA A 498 13.51 -9.35 10.41
C ALA A 498 13.43 -7.88 9.92
N CYS A 499 13.07 -7.68 8.65
CA CYS A 499 12.73 -6.35 8.11
C CYS A 499 11.20 -6.18 8.05
N HIS A 500 10.51 -7.15 7.44
CA HIS A 500 9.05 -7.16 7.29
C HIS A 500 8.36 -7.69 8.55
N SER A 501 8.47 -6.92 9.64
CA SER A 501 8.16 -7.32 11.01
C SER A 501 6.79 -6.85 11.54
N SER A 502 6.16 -5.87 10.89
CA SER A 502 4.82 -5.38 11.23
C SER A 502 3.72 -6.34 10.75
N ALA A 503 2.46 -6.05 11.10
CA ALA A 503 1.32 -6.84 10.66
C ALA A 503 1.07 -6.70 9.15
N ASP A 504 1.35 -5.53 8.58
CA ASP A 504 1.33 -5.25 7.13
C ASP A 504 2.67 -5.51 6.43
N LEU A 505 3.54 -6.29 7.06
CA LEU A 505 4.77 -6.81 6.46
C LEU A 505 5.69 -5.69 5.96
N THR A 506 5.86 -4.67 6.78
CA THR A 506 6.87 -3.60 6.65
C THR A 506 7.68 -3.51 7.96
N GLY A 507 8.60 -2.56 8.08
CA GLY A 507 9.34 -2.30 9.31
C GLY A 507 10.21 -1.05 9.19
N PRO A 508 10.79 -0.58 10.31
CA PRO A 508 11.52 0.67 10.35
C PRO A 508 12.93 0.56 9.75
N GLY A 509 13.39 1.65 9.14
CA GLY A 509 14.79 1.86 8.77
C GLY A 509 15.07 1.75 7.28
N PHE A 510 16.34 1.98 6.93
CA PHE A 510 16.81 2.20 5.56
C PHE A 510 17.90 1.21 5.18
N PHE A 511 17.77 0.56 4.02
CA PHE A 511 18.61 -0.57 3.62
C PHE A 511 19.09 -0.45 2.16
N LYS A 512 20.23 -1.09 1.85
CA LYS A 512 20.87 -1.08 0.52
C LYS A 512 20.91 -2.48 -0.11
N VAL A 513 19.75 -2.93 -0.57
CA VAL A 513 19.49 -4.32 -0.97
C VAL A 513 19.52 -4.58 -2.48
N THR A 514 19.53 -3.55 -3.30
CA THR A 514 19.64 -3.60 -4.77
C THR A 514 21.09 -3.81 -5.22
N ALA A 515 21.28 -4.35 -6.43
CA ALA A 515 22.60 -4.55 -7.02
C ALA A 515 23.39 -3.23 -7.16
N THR A 516 22.77 -2.21 -7.77
CA THR A 516 23.24 -0.83 -7.70
C THR A 516 22.83 -0.24 -6.36
N GLU A 517 23.78 0.31 -5.59
CA GLU A 517 23.44 0.96 -4.33
C GLU A 517 22.97 2.40 -4.54
N PRO A 518 21.91 2.84 -3.83
CA PRO A 518 21.45 4.22 -3.93
C PRO A 518 22.53 5.20 -3.45
N ALA A 519 22.66 6.30 -4.18
CA ALA A 519 23.63 7.37 -3.98
C ALA A 519 22.92 8.73 -3.77
N GLY A 520 23.68 9.83 -3.77
CA GLY A 520 23.11 11.17 -3.59
C GLY A 520 22.34 11.33 -2.28
N GLY A 521 21.16 11.95 -2.32
CA GLY A 521 20.23 12.05 -1.20
C GLY A 521 19.69 10.69 -0.73
N LEU A 522 19.67 9.68 -1.60
CA LEU A 522 19.28 8.30 -1.26
C LEU A 522 20.42 7.49 -0.60
N ALA A 523 21.59 8.09 -0.38
CA ALA A 523 22.78 7.38 0.12
C ALA A 523 22.63 6.77 1.53
N GLY A 524 21.54 7.05 2.26
CA GLY A 524 21.16 6.35 3.49
C GLY A 524 20.57 4.94 3.27
N GLY A 525 20.03 4.65 2.08
CA GLY A 525 19.25 3.45 1.79
C GLY A 525 17.75 3.73 1.65
N ILE A 526 16.99 2.70 1.27
CA ILE A 526 15.55 2.79 0.96
C ILE A 526 14.71 2.19 2.10
N HIS A 527 13.52 2.72 2.33
CA HIS A 527 12.61 2.21 3.36
C HIS A 527 12.13 0.79 3.04
N VAL A 528 11.80 -0.01 4.05
CA VAL A 528 11.18 -1.33 3.86
C VAL A 528 9.73 -1.14 3.38
N PRO A 529 9.34 -1.55 2.15
CA PRO A 529 7.95 -1.43 1.71
C PRO A 529 7.04 -2.43 2.46
N SER A 530 5.74 -2.18 2.45
CA SER A 530 4.75 -3.23 2.73
C SER A 530 4.78 -4.28 1.62
N LEU A 531 4.49 -5.54 1.99
CA LEU A 531 4.33 -6.63 1.02
C LEU A 531 2.86 -6.96 0.72
N ARG A 532 1.89 -6.16 1.20
CA ARG A 532 0.47 -6.35 0.84
C ARG A 532 0.20 -5.98 -0.62
N GLY A 533 -0.42 -6.87 -1.37
CA GLY A 533 -0.66 -6.72 -2.80
C GLY A 533 0.60 -6.77 -3.67
N ILE A 534 1.73 -7.28 -3.14
CA ILE A 534 3.05 -7.26 -3.81
C ILE A 534 3.02 -7.92 -5.19
N SER A 535 2.16 -8.91 -5.42
CA SER A 535 2.00 -9.54 -6.74
C SER A 535 1.55 -8.59 -7.87
N SER A 536 1.07 -7.40 -7.53
CA SER A 536 0.57 -6.39 -8.47
C SER A 536 1.53 -5.23 -8.73
N THR A 537 2.74 -5.23 -8.15
CA THR A 537 3.67 -4.07 -8.19
C THR A 537 4.98 -4.35 -8.93
N ALA A 538 4.98 -5.23 -9.93
CA ALA A 538 6.16 -5.47 -10.78
C ALA A 538 6.40 -4.29 -11.76
N PRO A 539 7.66 -3.91 -12.07
CA PRO A 539 8.91 -4.43 -11.54
C PRO A 539 9.23 -3.96 -10.11
N TYR A 540 10.05 -4.74 -9.41
CA TYR A 540 10.31 -4.62 -7.98
C TYR A 540 11.58 -3.81 -7.64
N PHE A 541 11.64 -3.38 -6.38
CA PHE A 541 12.59 -2.41 -5.81
C PHE A 541 12.45 -0.98 -6.37
N HIS A 542 13.00 -0.02 -5.63
CA HIS A 542 13.00 1.40 -6.03
C HIS A 542 13.64 1.67 -7.41
N ASP A 543 14.52 0.81 -7.90
CA ASP A 543 15.20 0.98 -9.18
C ASP A 543 14.57 0.12 -10.30
N GLY A 544 13.51 -0.65 -10.01
CA GLY A 544 12.91 -1.59 -10.95
C GLY A 544 13.83 -2.75 -11.37
N SER A 545 14.90 -3.02 -10.62
CA SER A 545 15.97 -3.97 -11.04
C SER A 545 15.59 -5.46 -11.00
N ALA A 546 14.38 -5.80 -10.55
CA ALA A 546 13.87 -7.17 -10.51
C ALA A 546 12.52 -7.24 -11.25
N ALA A 547 12.42 -8.09 -12.28
CA ALA A 547 11.18 -8.22 -13.05
C ALA A 547 10.19 -9.16 -12.34
N GLU A 548 10.71 -10.23 -11.72
CA GLU A 548 9.92 -11.24 -11.03
C GLU A 548 10.25 -11.33 -9.53
N LEU A 549 9.33 -11.87 -8.72
CA LEU A 549 9.54 -12.13 -7.29
C LEU A 549 10.74 -13.07 -7.03
N ILE A 550 11.08 -13.93 -7.99
CA ILE A 550 12.26 -14.80 -7.91
C ILE A 550 13.57 -14.00 -8.04
N ASP A 551 13.59 -12.91 -8.83
CA ASP A 551 14.74 -12.00 -8.94
C ASP A 551 14.96 -11.25 -7.62
N VAL A 552 13.87 -10.77 -6.99
CA VAL A 552 13.91 -10.15 -5.65
C VAL A 552 14.60 -11.07 -4.66
N ILE A 553 14.16 -12.33 -4.56
CA ILE A 553 14.73 -13.31 -3.63
C ILE A 553 16.21 -13.61 -3.96
N ASN A 554 16.56 -13.77 -5.25
CA ASN A 554 17.94 -13.98 -5.67
C ASN A 554 18.85 -12.77 -5.34
N GLN A 555 18.40 -11.52 -5.54
CA GLN A 555 19.13 -10.31 -5.16
C GLN A 555 19.31 -10.20 -3.64
N LEU A 556 18.25 -10.45 -2.85
CA LEU A 556 18.30 -10.40 -1.39
C LEU A 556 19.27 -11.46 -0.79
N ILE A 557 19.37 -12.64 -1.41
CA ILE A 557 20.37 -13.66 -1.05
C ILE A 557 21.78 -13.20 -1.45
N ALA A 558 21.96 -12.58 -2.61
CA ALA A 558 23.27 -12.03 -3.00
C ALA A 558 23.76 -10.93 -2.04
N LYS A 559 22.85 -10.21 -1.38
CA LYS A 559 23.12 -9.22 -0.31
C LYS A 559 23.04 -9.79 1.11
N THR A 560 23.31 -11.10 1.30
CA THR A 560 23.29 -11.80 2.61
C THR A 560 24.03 -11.09 3.75
N SER A 561 25.10 -10.33 3.47
CA SER A 561 25.83 -9.53 4.47
C SER A 561 25.05 -8.33 5.04
N VAL A 562 23.98 -7.92 4.37
CA VAL A 562 23.03 -6.87 4.79
C VAL A 562 21.72 -7.50 5.28
N THR A 563 21.22 -8.50 4.55
CA THR A 563 19.86 -9.08 4.75
C THR A 563 19.81 -10.24 5.74
N GLY A 564 20.95 -10.88 6.02
CA GLY A 564 21.04 -12.08 6.86
C GLY A 564 20.46 -13.36 6.24
N ILE A 565 19.96 -13.30 5.00
CA ILE A 565 19.32 -14.45 4.34
C ILE A 565 20.39 -15.49 3.97
N PRO A 566 20.28 -16.76 4.40
CA PRO A 566 21.21 -17.81 4.03
C PRO A 566 20.98 -18.30 2.59
N ALA A 567 21.87 -19.15 2.08
CA ALA A 567 21.63 -19.84 0.82
C ALA A 567 20.34 -20.71 0.89
N LEU A 568 19.44 -20.48 -0.07
CA LEU A 568 18.19 -21.24 -0.25
C LEU A 568 18.26 -22.10 -1.50
N THR A 569 17.57 -23.24 -1.47
CA THR A 569 17.36 -24.12 -2.63
C THR A 569 16.33 -23.53 -3.60
N GLU A 570 16.28 -24.03 -4.83
CA GLU A 570 15.27 -23.59 -5.81
C GLU A 570 13.83 -23.82 -5.34
N THR A 571 13.57 -24.93 -4.61
CA THR A 571 12.26 -25.18 -3.98
C THR A 571 11.94 -24.15 -2.91
N GLU A 572 12.86 -23.90 -1.96
CA GLU A 572 12.64 -22.90 -0.91
C GLU A 572 12.45 -21.48 -1.48
N LYS A 573 13.08 -21.14 -2.60
CA LYS A 573 12.84 -19.87 -3.30
C LYS A 573 11.48 -19.83 -4.00
N ALA A 574 11.05 -20.93 -4.63
CA ALA A 574 9.72 -21.02 -5.23
C ALA A 574 8.60 -20.96 -4.17
N ASP A 575 8.77 -21.65 -3.04
CA ASP A 575 7.86 -21.61 -1.90
C ASP A 575 7.68 -20.17 -1.36
N LEU A 576 8.78 -19.41 -1.25
CA LEU A 576 8.73 -17.98 -0.92
C LEU A 576 7.99 -17.14 -1.97
N VAL A 577 8.13 -17.42 -3.26
CA VAL A 577 7.35 -16.74 -4.32
C VAL A 577 5.86 -17.01 -4.16
N GLU A 578 5.46 -18.26 -3.89
CA GLU A 578 4.05 -18.59 -3.65
C GLU A 578 3.51 -17.95 -2.36
N TYR A 579 4.34 -17.81 -1.32
CA TYR A 579 3.94 -17.03 -0.14
C TYR A 579 3.75 -15.55 -0.47
N LEU A 580 4.69 -14.93 -1.20
CA LEU A 580 4.58 -13.51 -1.57
C LEU A 580 3.36 -13.22 -2.46
N LYS A 581 2.94 -14.18 -3.31
CA LYS A 581 1.67 -14.09 -4.06
C LYS A 581 0.41 -14.18 -3.20
N SER A 582 0.52 -14.66 -1.95
CA SER A 582 -0.60 -14.81 -1.01
C SER A 582 -0.86 -13.57 -0.13
N LEU A 583 -0.21 -12.43 -0.45
CA LEU A 583 -0.19 -11.18 0.32
C LEU A 583 -0.79 -9.98 -0.42
#